data_AF-A0A3M3K1Y4-F1
#
_entry.id   AF-A0A3M3K1Y4-F1
#
_cell.length_a   1.000
_cell.length_b   1.000
_cell.length_c   1.000
_cell.angle_alpha   90.00
_cell.angle_beta   90.00
_cell.angle_gamma   90.00
#
_symmetry.space_group_name_H-M   'P 1'
#
loop_
_entity.id
_entity.type
_entity.pdbx_description
1 polymer ?
#
loop_
_entity_poly.entity_id
_entity_poly.type
_entity_poly.pdbx_seq_one_letter_code
_entity_poly.pdbx_strand_id
1 'polypeptide(L)'
;MKNGNNRDTGSEQIFIFVLTVTLIWTTWYLIRVPLMWFSFYTSFYCFKIYEHLPLILTATELNNIVTARKAIASIRPADHGIKSLITLFEYHGYVWRAIVIPMLLWWGWTTKRGIVRFNYKREIRNVYELIEIQAKHFPASAIIRGKNLLKTHPYEGPWATYALPLDFALDHMILWTSKSMVRLDTRVNEETMIPIPSFTSAEKLRPFPVKRKMLPSHRYVCFHVDRANALFSSQMGPLFTGPKALPPLERALYAALCAQAAGKSGECWKMIEQLGFSFQEGQRDASGKLSSPHYANVKGTDELLAKYENHPSVTAVIARHAHVINVMTALLHAARGKGRLMHANFLWLKPVNRGLWYALCGEGGQCPYWEASGPWAHAQIEELMGSKIVVPMVAGAVNELREVMSREHWIDPGKYSEESQKQLVAAANAQLSEELEKTKSSAKNKNPASLYAQSKQATIPPSKKKVENEDD
;
A
#
# COMPACT_ATOMS: atom_id res chain seq x y z
N MET A 1 -23.06 30.66 -38.56
CA MET A 1 -22.36 31.72 -39.33
C MET A 1 -20.90 31.76 -38.92
N LYS A 2 -20.07 30.93 -39.57
CA LYS A 2 -18.61 31.09 -39.60
C LYS A 2 -18.30 31.55 -41.01
N ASN A 3 -17.84 32.79 -41.19
CA ASN A 3 -17.01 33.23 -42.31
C ASN A 3 -16.70 34.73 -42.17
N GLY A 4 -15.42 35.06 -42.06
CA GLY A 4 -14.91 36.43 -42.11
C GLY A 4 -13.93 36.71 -40.98
N ASN A 5 -12.66 36.33 -41.17
CA ASN A 5 -11.48 37.04 -40.60
C ASN A 5 -10.13 36.44 -41.01
N ASN A 6 -10.08 35.39 -41.82
CA ASN A 6 -8.81 34.84 -42.32
C ASN A 6 -8.19 35.60 -43.51
N ARG A 7 -8.66 36.82 -43.83
CA ARG A 7 -8.05 37.65 -44.88
C ARG A 7 -7.02 38.65 -44.35
N ASP A 8 -7.04 38.96 -43.04
CA ASP A 8 -6.23 40.06 -42.50
C ASP A 8 -4.87 39.61 -41.90
N THR A 9 -4.75 38.36 -41.44
CA THR A 9 -3.51 37.85 -40.84
C THR A 9 -2.38 37.70 -41.84
N GLY A 10 -2.69 37.37 -43.10
CA GLY A 10 -1.70 37.32 -44.18
C GLY A 10 -1.18 38.71 -44.55
N SER A 11 -2.07 39.71 -44.63
CA SER A 11 -1.68 41.10 -44.91
C SER A 11 -0.91 41.74 -43.76
N GLU A 12 -1.24 41.44 -42.51
CA GLU A 12 -0.50 41.93 -41.34
C GLU A 12 0.91 41.37 -41.26
N GLN A 13 1.09 40.06 -41.50
CA GLN A 13 2.42 39.46 -41.53
C GLN A 13 3.27 40.01 -42.68
N ILE A 14 2.67 40.21 -43.86
CA ILE A 14 3.35 40.84 -45.00
C ILE A 14 3.69 42.30 -44.67
N PHE A 15 2.79 43.05 -44.02
CA PHE A 15 3.03 44.43 -43.62
C PHE A 15 4.18 44.53 -42.60
N ILE A 16 4.19 43.70 -41.56
CA ILE A 16 5.28 43.64 -40.57
C ILE A 16 6.59 43.23 -41.23
N PHE A 17 6.56 42.27 -42.15
CA PHE A 17 7.76 41.88 -42.90
C PHE A 17 8.29 43.02 -43.77
N VAL A 18 7.42 43.71 -44.53
CA VAL A 18 7.82 44.86 -45.34
C VAL A 18 8.32 46.00 -44.46
N LEU A 19 7.67 46.27 -43.32
CA LEU A 19 8.09 47.27 -42.34
C LEU A 19 9.47 46.94 -41.76
N THR A 20 9.73 45.69 -41.38
CA THR A 20 11.02 45.27 -40.82
C THR A 20 12.12 45.30 -41.88
N VAL A 21 11.87 44.85 -43.11
CA VAL A 21 12.84 44.93 -44.21
C VAL A 21 13.15 46.39 -44.57
N THR A 22 12.13 47.25 -44.68
CA THR A 22 12.34 48.68 -44.93
C THR A 22 13.09 49.35 -43.79
N LEU A 23 12.76 49.05 -42.53
CA LEU A 23 13.46 49.58 -41.37
C LEU A 23 14.91 49.11 -41.29
N ILE A 24 15.21 47.85 -41.59
CA ILE A 24 16.58 47.33 -41.66
C ILE A 24 17.34 48.03 -42.80
N TRP A 25 16.71 48.19 -43.96
CA TRP A 25 17.32 48.83 -45.12
C TRP A 25 17.60 50.33 -44.87
N THR A 26 16.65 51.08 -44.32
CA THR A 26 16.85 52.50 -43.97
C THR A 26 17.90 52.65 -42.89
N THR A 27 17.88 51.79 -41.86
CA THR A 27 18.89 51.79 -40.79
C THR A 27 20.29 51.52 -41.33
N TRP A 28 20.44 50.56 -42.25
CA TRP A 28 21.71 50.31 -42.93
C TRP A 28 22.20 51.55 -43.67
N TYR A 29 21.36 52.20 -44.49
CA TYR A 29 21.81 53.38 -45.25
C TYR A 29 22.17 54.58 -44.37
N LEU A 30 21.47 54.79 -43.26
CA LEU A 30 21.76 55.87 -42.32
C LEU A 30 23.05 55.61 -41.53
N ILE A 31 23.29 54.36 -41.12
CA ILE A 31 24.36 54.02 -40.18
C ILE A 31 25.58 53.39 -40.89
N ARG A 32 25.52 53.05 -42.19
CA ARG A 32 26.63 52.37 -42.89
C ARG A 32 27.96 53.11 -42.76
N VAL A 33 27.98 54.42 -42.94
CA VAL A 33 29.22 55.20 -42.94
C VAL A 33 29.86 55.19 -41.55
N PRO A 34 29.15 55.57 -40.46
CA PRO A 34 29.73 55.48 -39.12
C PRO A 34 30.03 54.04 -38.71
N LEU A 35 29.23 53.06 -39.11
CA LEU A 35 29.47 51.64 -38.82
C LEU A 35 30.76 51.13 -39.47
N MET A 36 31.01 51.49 -40.73
CA MET A 36 32.23 51.08 -41.43
C MET A 36 33.46 51.77 -40.84
N TRP A 37 33.37 53.06 -40.51
CA TRP A 37 34.43 53.76 -39.79
C TRP A 37 34.74 53.09 -38.45
N PHE A 38 33.71 52.81 -37.65
CA PHE A 38 33.86 52.14 -36.38
C PHE A 38 34.48 50.75 -36.55
N SER A 39 33.93 49.93 -37.46
CA SER A 39 34.37 48.55 -37.67
C SER A 39 35.81 48.47 -38.18
N PHE A 40 36.20 49.29 -39.15
CA PHE A 40 37.58 49.32 -39.64
C PHE A 40 38.56 49.85 -38.59
N TYR A 41 38.16 50.88 -37.84
CA TYR A 41 38.97 51.45 -36.77
C TYR A 41 39.18 50.42 -35.64
N THR A 42 38.13 49.80 -35.13
CA THR A 42 38.24 48.76 -34.10
C THR A 42 39.04 47.58 -34.61
N SER A 43 38.78 47.13 -35.84
CA SER A 43 39.52 46.04 -36.47
C SER A 43 41.02 46.34 -36.58
N PHE A 44 41.40 47.57 -36.90
CA PHE A 44 42.81 47.97 -37.00
C PHE A 44 43.58 47.76 -35.68
N TYR A 45 42.97 48.15 -34.55
CA TYR A 45 43.57 47.95 -33.23
C TYR A 45 43.49 46.50 -32.77
N CYS A 46 42.37 45.81 -33.00
CA CYS A 46 42.23 44.38 -32.69
C CYS A 46 43.25 43.54 -33.46
N PHE A 47 43.44 43.81 -34.76
CA PHE A 47 44.44 43.12 -35.58
C PHE A 47 45.86 43.37 -35.07
N LYS A 48 46.17 44.55 -34.50
CA LYS A 48 47.46 44.76 -33.80
C LYS A 48 47.72 43.71 -32.74
N ILE A 49 46.68 43.39 -31.96
CA ILE A 49 46.76 42.46 -30.85
C ILE A 49 46.85 41.04 -31.41
N TYR A 50 46.09 40.74 -32.45
CA TYR A 50 46.07 39.41 -33.08
C TYR A 50 47.39 39.02 -33.74
N GLU A 51 48.17 39.98 -34.25
CA GLU A 51 49.52 39.75 -34.78
C GLU A 51 50.46 39.11 -33.75
N HIS A 52 50.22 39.34 -32.46
CA HIS A 52 51.01 38.77 -31.37
C HIS A 52 50.48 37.42 -30.87
N LEU A 53 49.49 36.82 -31.56
CA LEU A 53 48.87 35.54 -31.18
C LEU A 53 49.10 34.43 -32.23
N PRO A 54 50.35 34.06 -32.56
CA PRO A 54 50.64 33.05 -33.58
C PRO A 54 50.24 31.63 -33.16
N LEU A 55 49.98 31.40 -31.87
CA LEU A 55 49.70 30.07 -31.33
C LEU A 55 48.27 29.59 -31.64
N ILE A 56 47.33 30.52 -31.87
CA ILE A 56 45.90 30.21 -32.08
C ILE A 56 45.44 30.42 -33.52
N LEU A 57 46.35 30.83 -34.41
CA LEU A 57 46.12 31.12 -35.82
C LEU A 57 47.05 30.28 -36.68
N THR A 58 46.59 29.84 -37.85
CA THR A 58 47.49 29.23 -38.83
C THR A 58 48.39 30.30 -39.48
N ALA A 59 49.52 29.88 -40.05
CA ALA A 59 50.45 30.82 -40.69
C ALA A 59 49.80 31.64 -41.82
N THR A 60 48.86 31.05 -42.56
CA THR A 60 48.09 31.71 -43.62
C THR A 60 47.12 32.74 -43.06
N GLU A 61 46.41 32.41 -41.97
CA GLU A 61 45.45 33.31 -41.33
C GLU A 61 46.14 34.50 -40.67
N LEU A 62 47.28 34.27 -40.01
CA LEU A 62 48.10 35.33 -39.44
C LEU A 62 48.59 36.30 -40.53
N ASN A 63 49.08 35.77 -41.66
CA ASN A 63 49.48 36.57 -42.80
C ASN A 63 48.32 37.38 -43.40
N ASN A 64 47.12 36.79 -43.47
CA ASN A 64 45.92 37.49 -43.92
C ASN A 64 45.57 38.66 -42.99
N ILE A 65 45.66 38.48 -41.66
CA ILE A 65 45.40 39.53 -40.67
C ILE A 65 46.44 40.66 -40.75
N VAL A 66 47.73 40.33 -40.85
CA VAL A 66 48.82 41.32 -41.01
C VAL A 66 48.64 42.13 -42.29
N THR A 67 48.31 41.46 -43.40
CA THR A 67 48.07 42.10 -44.70
C THR A 67 46.82 42.98 -44.66
N ALA A 68 45.74 42.48 -44.05
CA ALA A 68 44.50 43.23 -43.88
C ALA A 68 44.70 44.49 -43.03
N ARG A 69 45.45 44.42 -41.91
CA ARG A 69 45.78 45.59 -41.08
C ARG A 69 46.55 46.66 -41.86
N LYS A 70 47.55 46.26 -42.65
CA LYS A 70 48.31 47.18 -43.51
C LYS A 70 47.42 47.82 -44.57
N ALA A 71 46.50 47.05 -45.17
CA ALA A 71 45.55 47.55 -46.15
C ALA A 71 44.51 48.52 -45.52
N ILE A 72 44.04 48.25 -44.31
CA ILE A 72 43.07 49.12 -43.61
C ILE A 72 43.63 50.54 -43.41
N ALA A 73 44.94 50.70 -43.23
CA ALA A 73 45.57 52.01 -43.03
C ALA A 73 45.50 52.93 -44.28
N SER A 74 45.36 52.36 -45.48
CA SER A 74 45.30 53.11 -46.74
C SER A 74 43.90 53.15 -47.37
N ILE A 75 42.93 52.46 -46.77
CA ILE A 75 41.56 52.34 -47.27
C ILE A 75 40.67 53.45 -46.70
N ARG A 76 39.76 54.00 -47.52
CA ARG A 76 38.68 54.89 -47.07
C ARG A 76 37.44 54.07 -46.67
N PRO A 77 37.07 53.96 -45.37
CA PRO A 77 36.00 53.07 -44.93
C PRO A 77 34.61 53.38 -45.50
N ALA A 78 34.37 54.63 -45.91
CA ALA A 78 33.09 55.08 -46.47
C ALA A 78 32.77 54.47 -47.85
N ASP A 79 33.78 54.01 -48.59
CA ASP A 79 33.64 53.43 -49.93
C ASP A 79 33.31 51.92 -49.89
N HIS A 80 33.33 51.33 -48.70
CA HIS A 80 33.11 49.90 -48.49
C HIS A 80 31.70 49.60 -47.98
N GLY A 81 31.22 48.40 -48.28
CA GLY A 81 29.89 47.91 -47.88
C GLY A 81 29.93 46.62 -47.07
N ILE A 82 28.79 45.94 -47.02
CA ILE A 82 28.57 44.75 -46.18
C ILE A 82 29.55 43.60 -46.45
N LYS A 83 30.03 43.44 -47.69
CA LYS A 83 31.02 42.41 -48.04
C LYS A 83 32.32 42.58 -47.24
N SER A 84 32.82 43.81 -47.14
CA SER A 84 34.03 44.10 -46.38
C SER A 84 33.81 43.90 -44.88
N LEU A 85 32.61 44.19 -44.38
CA LEU A 85 32.24 43.92 -42.98
C LEU A 85 32.24 42.41 -42.68
N ILE A 86 31.69 41.58 -43.58
CA ILE A 86 31.71 40.12 -43.47
C ILE A 86 33.16 39.60 -43.47
N THR A 87 34.02 40.11 -44.35
CA THR A 87 35.45 39.75 -44.37
C THR A 87 36.15 40.12 -43.07
N LEU A 88 35.87 41.30 -42.51
CA LEU A 88 36.38 41.68 -41.19
C LEU A 88 35.90 40.71 -40.10
N PHE A 89 34.61 40.35 -40.09
CA PHE A 89 34.09 39.38 -39.13
C PHE A 89 34.73 37.99 -39.27
N GLU A 90 35.03 37.56 -40.50
CA GLU A 90 35.74 36.30 -40.74
C GLU A 90 37.14 36.32 -40.08
N TYR A 91 37.89 37.41 -40.26
CA TYR A 91 39.21 37.57 -39.63
C TYR A 91 39.13 37.62 -38.10
N HIS A 92 38.11 38.26 -37.52
CA HIS A 92 37.88 38.21 -36.08
C HIS A 92 37.48 36.79 -35.63
N GLY A 93 36.66 36.11 -36.42
CA GLY A 93 36.22 34.74 -36.19
C GLY A 93 37.37 33.75 -36.07
N TYR A 94 38.46 33.97 -36.82
CA TYR A 94 39.66 33.13 -36.73
C TYR A 94 40.28 33.10 -35.34
N VAL A 95 40.25 34.23 -34.64
CA VAL A 95 40.76 34.35 -33.27
C VAL A 95 39.71 33.91 -32.26
N TRP A 96 38.47 34.40 -32.39
CA TRP A 96 37.42 34.14 -31.41
C TRP A 96 37.00 32.67 -31.35
N ARG A 97 37.10 31.90 -32.44
CA ARG A 97 36.78 30.47 -32.41
C ARG A 97 37.66 29.67 -31.45
N ALA A 98 38.91 30.09 -31.24
CA ALA A 98 39.82 29.43 -30.30
C ALA A 98 39.35 29.56 -28.84
N ILE A 99 38.50 30.55 -28.55
CA ILE A 99 37.88 30.77 -27.23
C ILE A 99 36.46 30.18 -27.19
N VAL A 100 35.66 30.46 -28.22
CA VAL A 100 34.23 30.11 -28.26
C VAL A 100 34.03 28.60 -28.41
N ILE A 101 34.83 27.89 -29.21
CA ILE A 101 34.67 26.44 -29.39
C ILE A 101 34.94 25.69 -28.06
N PRO A 102 36.08 25.92 -27.35
CA PRO A 102 36.28 25.30 -26.03
C PRO A 102 35.20 25.69 -25.02
N MET A 103 34.73 26.95 -25.03
CA MET A 103 33.65 27.39 -24.15
C MET A 103 32.33 26.64 -24.43
N LEU A 104 31.96 26.46 -25.70
CA LEU A 104 30.77 25.70 -26.09
C LEU A 104 30.89 24.21 -25.77
N LEU A 105 32.08 23.61 -25.94
CA LEU A 105 32.35 22.23 -25.54
C LEU A 105 32.26 22.05 -24.02
N TRP A 106 32.81 23.00 -23.25
CA TRP A 106 32.69 23.04 -21.80
C TRP A 106 31.23 23.21 -21.35
N TRP A 107 30.47 24.09 -22.00
CA TRP A 107 29.03 24.24 -21.75
C TRP A 107 28.29 22.93 -22.06
N GLY A 108 28.53 22.31 -23.22
CA GLY A 108 27.94 21.02 -23.59
C GLY A 108 28.26 19.91 -22.56
N TRP A 109 29.48 19.87 -22.05
CA TRP A 109 29.88 18.90 -21.02
C TRP A 109 29.22 19.16 -19.66
N THR A 110 29.16 20.40 -19.21
CA THR A 110 28.53 20.78 -17.92
C THR A 110 27.03 20.51 -17.94
N THR A 111 26.35 20.88 -19.03
CA THR A 111 24.91 20.61 -19.21
C THR A 111 24.60 19.12 -19.28
N LYS A 112 25.43 18.30 -19.96
CA LYS A 112 25.27 16.83 -19.98
C LYS A 112 25.29 16.23 -18.57
N ARG A 113 26.12 16.73 -17.66
CA ARG A 113 26.18 16.26 -16.26
C ARG A 113 24.92 16.61 -15.44
N GLY A 114 24.20 17.67 -15.82
CA GLY A 114 23.00 18.13 -15.12
C GLY A 114 21.71 17.38 -15.48
N ILE A 115 21.70 16.58 -16.56
CA ILE A 115 20.49 15.88 -17.00
C ILE A 115 20.20 14.69 -16.09
N VAL A 116 19.24 14.90 -15.19
CA VAL A 116 18.66 13.94 -14.22
C VAL A 116 18.42 12.54 -14.81
N ARG A 117 18.00 12.45 -16.07
CA ARG A 117 17.71 11.18 -16.78
C ARG A 117 18.90 10.22 -16.84
N PHE A 118 20.14 10.72 -16.79
CA PHE A 118 21.35 9.89 -16.83
C PHE A 118 21.93 9.56 -15.44
N ASN A 119 21.48 10.24 -14.38
CA ASN A 119 21.98 10.02 -13.01
C ASN A 119 21.23 8.89 -12.29
N TYR A 120 20.00 8.56 -12.69
CA TYR A 120 19.19 7.51 -12.04
C TYR A 120 19.11 6.23 -12.89
N LYS A 121 20.25 5.60 -13.22
CA LYS A 121 20.26 4.19 -13.61
C LYS A 121 20.12 3.35 -12.34
N ARG A 122 18.88 2.97 -11.98
CA ARG A 122 18.64 1.96 -10.96
C ARG A 122 18.81 0.59 -11.61
N GLU A 123 20.02 0.06 -11.62
CA GLU A 123 20.27 -1.34 -11.99
C GLU A 123 19.79 -2.26 -10.86
N ILE A 124 18.48 -2.33 -10.62
CA ILE A 124 17.89 -3.31 -9.70
C ILE A 124 17.90 -4.65 -10.43
N ARG A 125 18.78 -5.57 -10.03
CA ARG A 125 18.99 -6.84 -10.73
C ARG A 125 17.97 -7.90 -10.32
N ASN A 126 17.53 -7.88 -9.06
CA ASN A 126 16.55 -8.83 -8.54
C ASN A 126 15.73 -8.24 -7.38
N VAL A 127 14.68 -8.98 -6.98
CA VAL A 127 13.77 -8.58 -5.89
C VAL A 127 14.50 -8.45 -4.55
N TYR A 128 15.57 -9.23 -4.32
CA TYR A 128 16.32 -9.18 -3.06
C TYR A 128 17.14 -7.89 -2.92
N GLU A 129 17.76 -7.41 -3.99
CA GLU A 129 18.44 -6.11 -4.05
C GLU A 129 17.44 -4.96 -3.86
N LEU A 130 16.23 -5.09 -4.42
CA LEU A 130 15.15 -4.14 -4.15
C LEU A 130 14.77 -4.10 -2.67
N ILE A 131 14.68 -5.27 -2.01
CA ILE A 131 14.41 -5.36 -0.58
C ILE A 131 15.51 -4.67 0.24
N GLU A 132 16.79 -4.84 -0.12
CA GLU A 132 17.91 -4.16 0.55
C GLU A 132 17.81 -2.63 0.47
N ILE A 133 17.36 -2.10 -0.68
CA ILE A 133 17.11 -0.66 -0.85
C ILE A 133 15.88 -0.23 -0.04
N GLN A 134 14.77 -0.96 -0.14
CA GLN A 134 13.51 -0.62 0.50
C GLN A 134 13.54 -0.77 2.02
N ALA A 135 14.35 -1.68 2.55
CA ALA A 135 14.55 -1.89 3.98
C ALA A 135 15.12 -0.65 4.70
N LYS A 136 15.67 0.33 3.98
CA LYS A 136 16.09 1.61 4.55
C LYS A 136 14.94 2.59 4.76
N HIS A 137 13.83 2.38 4.05
CA HIS A 137 12.70 3.31 3.99
C HIS A 137 11.42 2.74 4.58
N PHE A 138 11.25 1.42 4.55
CA PHE A 138 10.04 0.74 5.00
C PHE A 138 10.35 -0.27 6.11
N PRO A 139 9.77 -0.11 7.31
CA PRO A 139 10.00 -1.04 8.43
C PRO A 139 9.62 -2.49 8.12
N ALA A 140 8.52 -2.70 7.39
CA ALA A 140 8.07 -4.03 6.99
C ALA A 140 9.14 -4.79 6.19
N SER A 141 9.80 -4.10 5.25
CA SER A 141 10.90 -4.64 4.46
C SER A 141 12.15 -4.89 5.31
N ALA A 142 12.42 -4.03 6.30
CA ALA A 142 13.55 -4.20 7.21
C ALA A 142 13.45 -5.48 8.05
N ILE A 143 12.24 -5.82 8.49
CA ILE A 143 11.97 -6.99 9.36
C ILE A 143 12.16 -8.32 8.61
N ILE A 144 11.83 -8.36 7.31
CA ILE A 144 11.98 -9.56 6.47
C ILE A 144 13.33 -9.62 5.75
N ARG A 145 14.11 -8.55 5.79
CA ARG A 145 15.43 -8.48 5.15
C ARG A 145 16.32 -9.62 5.64
N GLY A 146 17.01 -10.27 4.70
CA GLY A 146 17.91 -11.40 4.97
C GLY A 146 17.22 -12.74 5.22
N LYS A 147 15.87 -12.80 5.24
CA LYS A 147 15.12 -14.05 5.42
C LYS A 147 14.70 -14.62 4.07
N ASN A 148 14.82 -15.93 3.92
CA ASN A 148 14.30 -16.65 2.76
C ASN A 148 13.09 -17.51 3.16
N LEU A 149 11.93 -16.87 3.28
CA LEU A 149 10.68 -17.53 3.67
C LEU A 149 10.15 -18.50 2.60
N LEU A 150 10.61 -18.40 1.35
CA LEU A 150 10.23 -19.32 0.27
C LEU A 150 10.88 -20.70 0.44
N LYS A 151 12.01 -20.78 1.14
CA LYS A 151 12.68 -22.05 1.46
C LYS A 151 12.14 -22.70 2.73
N THR A 152 11.48 -21.94 3.60
CA THR A 152 10.93 -22.46 4.86
C THR A 152 9.58 -23.13 4.62
N HIS A 153 9.29 -24.18 5.36
CA HIS A 153 7.99 -24.86 5.27
C HIS A 153 6.85 -23.92 5.75
N PRO A 154 5.72 -23.80 5.02
CA PRO A 154 4.68 -22.80 5.33
C PRO A 154 4.02 -22.94 6.72
N TYR A 155 3.98 -24.15 7.27
CA TYR A 155 3.35 -24.44 8.57
C TYR A 155 4.37 -24.55 9.72
N GLU A 156 5.65 -24.25 9.49
CA GLU A 156 6.70 -24.42 10.49
C GLU A 156 7.39 -23.10 10.85
N GLY A 157 7.87 -23.04 12.09
CA GLY A 157 8.61 -21.89 12.61
C GLY A 157 7.75 -20.67 12.93
N PRO A 158 8.38 -19.58 13.38
CA PRO A 158 7.68 -18.38 13.86
C PRO A 158 6.92 -17.63 12.73
N TRP A 159 7.36 -17.83 11.49
CA TRP A 159 6.75 -17.22 10.30
C TRP A 159 5.69 -18.11 9.64
N ALA A 160 5.28 -19.22 10.28
CA ALA A 160 4.23 -20.09 9.77
C ALA A 160 2.95 -19.31 9.41
N THR A 161 2.24 -19.76 8.38
CA THR A 161 0.91 -19.25 8.00
C THR A 161 -0.12 -19.54 9.09
N TYR A 162 -1.28 -18.90 9.02
CA TYR A 162 -2.39 -19.12 9.95
C TYR A 162 -2.95 -20.55 9.82
N ALA A 163 -3.50 -21.08 10.90
CA ALA A 163 -4.13 -22.40 10.88
C ALA A 163 -5.48 -22.38 10.14
N LEU A 164 -5.70 -23.36 9.26
CA LEU A 164 -7.01 -23.62 8.65
C LEU A 164 -7.97 -24.25 9.67
N PRO A 165 -9.30 -24.15 9.52
CA PRO A 165 -10.25 -24.63 10.51
C PRO A 165 -10.03 -26.09 10.92
N LEU A 166 -9.86 -26.99 9.94
CA LEU A 166 -9.63 -28.41 10.21
C LEU A 166 -8.29 -28.64 10.91
N ASP A 167 -7.22 -28.04 10.38
CA ASP A 167 -5.88 -28.22 10.92
C ASP A 167 -5.83 -27.71 12.38
N PHE A 168 -6.46 -26.56 12.65
CA PHE A 168 -6.64 -26.01 13.99
C PHE A 168 -7.42 -26.97 14.91
N ALA A 169 -8.52 -27.53 14.43
CA ALA A 169 -9.33 -28.47 15.22
C ALA A 169 -8.56 -29.77 15.56
N LEU A 170 -7.74 -30.27 14.64
CA LEU A 170 -6.91 -31.46 14.86
C LEU A 170 -5.70 -31.16 15.76
N ASP A 171 -5.01 -30.05 15.54
CA ASP A 171 -3.86 -29.60 16.36
C ASP A 171 -4.22 -29.47 17.85
N HIS A 172 -5.48 -29.10 18.13
CA HIS A 172 -6.00 -28.97 19.49
C HIS A 172 -6.88 -30.14 19.95
N MET A 173 -6.86 -31.27 19.23
CA MET A 173 -7.59 -32.50 19.57
C MET A 173 -9.09 -32.27 19.85
N ILE A 174 -9.73 -31.41 19.05
CA ILE A 174 -11.16 -31.08 19.16
C ILE A 174 -12.02 -32.17 18.49
N LEU A 175 -11.49 -32.85 17.47
CA LEU A 175 -12.20 -33.89 16.74
C LEU A 175 -11.85 -35.28 17.28
N TRP A 176 -12.88 -36.09 17.54
CA TRP A 176 -12.76 -37.41 18.14
C TRP A 176 -13.48 -38.46 17.28
N THR A 177 -12.97 -39.69 17.27
CA THR A 177 -13.57 -40.82 16.57
C THR A 177 -14.36 -41.69 17.53
N SER A 178 -15.52 -42.16 17.07
CA SER A 178 -16.33 -43.17 17.74
C SER A 178 -16.42 -44.43 16.90
N LYS A 179 -16.58 -45.59 17.55
CA LYS A 179 -16.90 -46.85 16.88
C LYS A 179 -18.36 -46.92 16.43
N SER A 180 -19.25 -46.22 17.13
CA SER A 180 -20.68 -46.13 16.82
C SER A 180 -20.97 -44.86 16.00
N MET A 181 -22.06 -44.89 15.25
CA MET A 181 -22.54 -43.71 14.53
C MET A 181 -22.93 -42.61 15.51
N VAL A 182 -22.46 -41.40 15.25
CA VAL A 182 -22.59 -40.21 16.08
C VAL A 182 -23.54 -39.22 15.40
N ARG A 183 -24.32 -38.49 16.20
CA ARG A 183 -25.15 -37.37 15.74
C ARG A 183 -24.51 -36.04 16.17
N LEU A 184 -24.92 -34.94 15.54
CA LEU A 184 -24.39 -33.61 15.85
C LEU A 184 -24.43 -33.22 17.35
N ASP A 185 -25.46 -33.66 18.09
CA ASP A 185 -25.65 -33.34 19.51
C ASP A 185 -24.96 -34.31 20.48
N THR A 186 -24.32 -35.36 19.96
CA THR A 186 -23.63 -36.34 20.79
C THR A 186 -22.42 -35.68 21.49
N ARG A 187 -22.30 -35.88 22.80
CA ARG A 187 -21.14 -35.44 23.57
C ARG A 187 -20.02 -36.47 23.51
N VAL A 188 -18.78 -35.99 23.54
CA VAL A 188 -17.59 -36.85 23.59
C VAL A 188 -17.54 -37.59 24.91
N ASN A 189 -17.30 -38.90 24.86
CA ASN A 189 -16.97 -39.71 26.03
C ASN A 189 -15.53 -40.22 25.88
N GLU A 190 -14.63 -39.71 26.72
CA GLU A 190 -13.19 -39.99 26.66
C GLU A 190 -12.83 -41.47 26.90
N GLU A 191 -13.71 -42.27 27.52
CA GLU A 191 -13.47 -43.71 27.74
C GLU A 191 -13.68 -44.54 26.46
N THR A 192 -14.57 -44.10 25.58
CA THR A 192 -15.03 -44.87 24.41
C THR A 192 -14.54 -44.31 23.09
N MET A 193 -14.28 -43.01 23.04
CA MET A 193 -13.84 -42.28 21.86
C MET A 193 -12.35 -41.96 21.94
N ILE A 194 -11.70 -41.77 20.80
CA ILE A 194 -10.26 -41.47 20.71
C ILE A 194 -10.06 -40.18 19.91
N PRO A 195 -9.19 -39.25 20.34
CA PRO A 195 -8.91 -38.03 19.58
C PRO A 195 -8.25 -38.36 18.25
N ILE A 196 -8.62 -37.63 17.19
CA ILE A 196 -7.95 -37.74 15.90
C ILE A 196 -6.59 -37.04 16.00
N PRO A 197 -5.50 -37.68 15.56
CA PRO A 197 -4.17 -37.07 15.60
C PRO A 197 -4.09 -35.84 14.68
N SER A 198 -3.22 -34.89 15.05
CA SER A 198 -2.86 -33.74 14.23
C SER A 198 -2.16 -34.17 12.94
N PHE A 199 -2.42 -33.46 11.85
CA PHE A 199 -1.65 -33.64 10.62
C PHE A 199 -0.21 -33.17 10.80
N THR A 200 0.71 -33.90 10.20
CA THR A 200 2.09 -33.45 10.02
C THR A 200 2.14 -32.22 9.11
N SER A 201 3.21 -31.43 9.17
CA SER A 201 3.39 -30.24 8.34
C SER A 201 3.18 -30.53 6.85
N ALA A 202 3.69 -31.68 6.35
CA ALA A 202 3.53 -32.10 4.96
C ALA A 202 2.09 -32.50 4.61
N GLU A 203 1.35 -33.11 5.54
CA GLU A 203 -0.07 -33.46 5.35
C GLU A 203 -0.96 -32.22 5.32
N LYS A 204 -0.61 -31.16 6.07
CA LYS A 204 -1.35 -29.88 6.04
C LYS A 204 -1.35 -29.22 4.66
N LEU A 205 -0.34 -29.49 3.81
CA LEU A 205 -0.27 -29.00 2.44
C LEU A 205 -1.16 -29.77 1.44
N ARG A 206 -1.71 -30.92 1.83
CA ARG A 206 -2.51 -31.75 0.93
C ARG A 206 -3.86 -31.08 0.63
N PRO A 207 -4.40 -31.26 -0.60
CA PRO A 207 -5.68 -30.68 -0.96
C PRO A 207 -6.83 -31.34 -0.19
N PHE A 208 -7.94 -30.62 -0.08
CA PHE A 208 -9.12 -31.00 0.70
C PHE A 208 -9.62 -32.44 0.44
N PRO A 209 -9.80 -32.92 -0.81
CA PRO A 209 -10.31 -34.26 -1.06
C PRO A 209 -9.39 -35.38 -0.55
N VAL A 210 -8.08 -35.11 -0.51
CA VAL A 210 -7.08 -36.06 -0.01
C VAL A 210 -7.13 -36.10 1.52
N LYS A 211 -7.21 -34.94 2.18
CA LYS A 211 -7.41 -34.85 3.64
C LYS A 211 -8.70 -35.56 4.08
N ARG A 212 -9.78 -35.41 3.31
CA ARG A 212 -11.08 -36.08 3.57
C ARG A 212 -11.01 -37.60 3.55
N LYS A 213 -10.13 -38.19 2.74
CA LYS A 213 -9.89 -39.64 2.68
C LYS A 213 -9.01 -40.15 3.84
N MET A 214 -8.17 -39.29 4.41
CA MET A 214 -7.33 -39.63 5.57
C MET A 214 -8.12 -39.69 6.89
N LEU A 215 -9.30 -39.05 6.93
CA LEU A 215 -10.13 -38.92 8.12
C LEU A 215 -11.32 -39.88 8.10
N PRO A 216 -11.72 -40.46 9.26
CA PRO A 216 -12.91 -41.30 9.37
C PRO A 216 -14.16 -40.56 8.91
N SER A 217 -15.10 -41.26 8.26
CA SER A 217 -16.34 -40.65 7.75
C SER A 217 -17.03 -39.79 8.82
N HIS A 218 -17.60 -38.67 8.40
CA HIS A 218 -18.24 -37.67 9.27
C HIS A 218 -19.27 -38.26 10.24
N ARG A 219 -19.88 -39.40 9.89
CA ARG A 219 -20.83 -40.16 10.73
C ARG A 219 -20.21 -40.74 12.00
N TYR A 220 -18.89 -40.80 12.10
CA TYR A 220 -18.15 -41.37 13.23
C TYR A 220 -17.27 -40.33 13.92
N VAL A 221 -17.37 -39.05 13.54
CA VAL A 221 -16.55 -37.98 14.09
C VAL A 221 -17.41 -37.09 14.99
N CYS A 222 -16.97 -36.93 16.24
CA CYS A 222 -17.61 -36.11 17.25
C CYS A 222 -16.80 -34.83 17.50
N PHE A 223 -17.50 -33.73 17.78
CA PHE A 223 -16.88 -32.44 18.13
C PHE A 223 -16.84 -32.26 19.66
N HIS A 224 -15.66 -31.99 20.20
CA HIS A 224 -15.47 -31.81 21.64
C HIS A 224 -15.72 -30.36 22.08
N VAL A 225 -16.96 -30.08 22.51
CA VAL A 225 -17.40 -28.73 22.90
C VAL A 225 -16.60 -28.17 24.08
N ASP A 226 -16.43 -28.94 25.17
CA ASP A 226 -15.78 -28.42 26.38
C ASP A 226 -14.30 -28.09 26.16
N ARG A 227 -13.59 -28.93 25.39
CA ARG A 227 -12.21 -28.68 24.99
C ARG A 227 -12.09 -27.46 24.08
N ALA A 228 -13.00 -27.28 23.12
CA ALA A 228 -13.04 -26.07 22.31
C ALA A 228 -13.27 -24.82 23.16
N ASN A 229 -14.18 -24.90 24.15
CA ASN A 229 -14.43 -23.79 25.08
C ASN A 229 -13.19 -23.47 25.93
N ALA A 230 -12.55 -24.48 26.52
CA ALA A 230 -11.32 -24.31 27.28
C ALA A 230 -10.18 -23.71 26.43
N LEU A 231 -10.03 -24.18 25.19
CA LEU A 231 -9.03 -23.66 24.26
C LEU A 231 -9.28 -22.18 23.95
N PHE A 232 -10.47 -21.82 23.49
CA PHE A 232 -10.75 -20.42 23.15
C PHE A 232 -10.70 -19.51 24.38
N SER A 233 -11.05 -20.01 25.57
CA SER A 233 -10.86 -19.29 26.83
C SER A 233 -9.38 -19.06 27.13
N SER A 234 -8.51 -20.03 26.83
CA SER A 234 -7.05 -19.87 27.01
C SER A 234 -6.43 -18.82 26.08
N GLN A 235 -7.04 -18.55 24.91
CA GLN A 235 -6.57 -17.52 23.97
C GLN A 235 -6.74 -16.09 24.49
N MET A 236 -7.59 -15.87 25.51
CA MET A 236 -7.85 -14.54 26.09
C MET A 236 -6.60 -13.90 26.70
N GLY A 237 -5.66 -14.72 27.16
CA GLY A 237 -4.46 -14.24 27.83
C GLY A 237 -4.76 -13.51 29.15
N PRO A 238 -3.83 -12.68 29.64
CA PRO A 238 -3.97 -12.02 30.93
C PRO A 238 -4.96 -10.85 30.91
N LEU A 239 -5.47 -10.51 32.10
CA LEU A 239 -6.24 -9.28 32.33
C LEU A 239 -5.35 -8.04 32.19
N PHE A 240 -5.93 -6.96 31.67
CA PHE A 240 -5.27 -5.68 31.59
C PHE A 240 -5.31 -4.98 32.96
N THR A 241 -4.15 -4.88 33.61
CA THR A 241 -3.97 -4.19 34.91
C THR A 241 -3.23 -2.85 34.76
N GLY A 242 -2.91 -2.46 33.52
CA GLY A 242 -2.17 -1.24 33.19
C GLY A 242 -0.93 -1.52 32.33
N PRO A 243 -0.30 -0.47 31.76
CA PRO A 243 0.78 -0.63 30.80
C PRO A 243 2.06 -1.20 31.40
N LYS A 244 2.29 -1.06 32.72
CA LYS A 244 3.49 -1.58 33.39
C LYS A 244 3.55 -3.11 33.42
N ALA A 245 2.40 -3.78 33.36
CA ALA A 245 2.31 -5.24 33.35
C ALA A 245 2.54 -5.84 31.95
N LEU A 246 2.56 -5.01 30.90
CA LEU A 246 2.75 -5.48 29.52
C LEU A 246 4.23 -5.82 29.24
N PRO A 247 4.51 -6.84 28.42
CA PRO A 247 5.86 -7.09 27.90
C PRO A 247 6.43 -5.85 27.20
N PRO A 248 7.75 -5.60 27.24
CA PRO A 248 8.34 -4.33 26.78
C PRO A 248 7.96 -3.93 25.34
N LEU A 249 7.95 -4.87 24.40
CA LEU A 249 7.60 -4.61 23.01
C LEU A 249 6.10 -4.33 22.83
N GLU A 250 5.25 -5.09 23.53
CA GLU A 250 3.79 -4.89 23.52
C GLU A 250 3.41 -3.57 24.20
N ARG A 251 4.14 -3.19 25.26
CA ARG A 251 4.00 -1.90 25.96
C ARG A 251 4.33 -0.72 25.04
N ALA A 252 5.40 -0.84 24.26
CA ALA A 252 5.79 0.19 23.30
C ALA A 252 4.76 0.31 22.16
N LEU A 253 4.22 -0.82 21.68
CA LEU A 253 3.12 -0.83 20.72
C LEU A 253 1.85 -0.17 21.32
N TYR A 254 1.47 -0.55 22.54
CA TYR A 254 0.35 0.06 23.27
C TYR A 254 0.50 1.58 23.38
N ALA A 255 1.69 2.07 23.74
CA ALA A 255 1.97 3.50 23.83
C ALA A 255 1.82 4.22 22.46
N ALA A 256 2.30 3.59 21.38
CA ALA A 256 2.12 4.12 20.03
C ALA A 256 0.64 4.19 19.63
N LEU A 257 -0.14 3.15 19.95
CA LEU A 257 -1.57 3.11 19.69
C LEU A 257 -2.32 4.17 20.51
N CYS A 258 -1.93 4.42 21.76
CA CYS A 258 -2.49 5.50 22.59
C CYS A 258 -2.27 6.87 21.93
N ALA A 259 -1.05 7.15 21.46
CA ALA A 259 -0.73 8.40 20.77
C ALA A 259 -1.57 8.58 19.49
N GLN A 260 -1.74 7.51 18.70
CA GLN A 260 -2.57 7.54 17.50
C GLN A 260 -4.07 7.74 17.83
N ALA A 261 -4.59 7.06 18.86
CA ALA A 261 -5.97 7.24 19.32
C ALA A 261 -6.24 8.66 19.84
N ALA A 262 -5.22 9.33 20.39
CA ALA A 262 -5.25 10.75 20.75
C ALA A 262 -5.07 11.71 19.55
N GLY A 263 -4.96 11.19 18.32
CA GLY A 263 -4.81 11.99 17.10
C GLY A 263 -3.39 12.49 16.83
N LYS A 264 -2.38 11.97 17.54
CA LYS A 264 -0.97 12.37 17.40
C LYS A 264 -0.19 11.39 16.52
N SER A 265 -0.54 11.38 15.23
CA SER A 265 0.00 10.42 14.26
C SER A 265 1.51 10.50 14.07
N GLY A 266 2.10 11.70 14.09
CA GLY A 266 3.55 11.87 13.96
C GLY A 266 4.34 11.20 15.09
N GLU A 267 3.85 11.24 16.33
CA GLU A 267 4.50 10.57 17.47
C GLU A 267 4.31 9.05 17.43
N CYS A 268 3.11 8.58 17.03
CA CYS A 268 2.87 7.15 16.78
C CYS A 268 3.82 6.60 15.71
N TRP A 269 3.90 7.24 14.54
CA TRP A 269 4.73 6.77 13.43
C TRP A 269 6.21 6.73 13.79
N LYS A 270 6.72 7.72 14.53
CA LYS A 270 8.09 7.71 15.05
C LYS A 270 8.36 6.47 15.92
N MET A 271 7.46 6.13 16.84
CA MET A 271 7.61 4.93 17.68
C MET A 271 7.52 3.63 16.86
N ILE A 272 6.56 3.55 15.93
CA ILE A 272 6.37 2.37 15.07
C ILE A 272 7.58 2.12 14.16
N GLU A 273 8.11 3.17 13.53
CA GLU A 273 9.33 3.10 12.73
C GLU A 273 10.54 2.73 13.58
N GLN A 274 10.70 3.34 14.76
CA GLN A 274 11.76 3.00 15.70
C GLN A 274 11.72 1.51 16.05
N LEU A 275 10.55 0.98 16.43
CA LEU A 275 10.38 -0.44 16.75
C LEU A 275 10.69 -1.33 15.54
N GLY A 276 10.16 -1.01 14.36
CA GLY A 276 10.33 -1.84 13.18
C GLY A 276 11.76 -1.84 12.61
N PHE A 277 12.45 -0.70 12.57
CA PHE A 277 13.83 -0.63 12.07
C PHE A 277 14.87 -1.16 13.05
N SER A 278 14.61 -1.08 14.35
CA SER A 278 15.52 -1.61 15.38
C SER A 278 15.24 -3.06 15.77
N PHE A 279 14.19 -3.68 15.20
CA PHE A 279 13.81 -5.03 15.54
C PHE A 279 14.88 -6.05 15.15
N GLN A 280 15.27 -6.86 16.12
CA GLN A 280 16.13 -8.02 15.96
C GLN A 280 15.37 -9.25 16.44
N GLU A 281 15.15 -10.19 15.52
CA GLU A 281 14.51 -11.45 15.86
C GLU A 281 15.46 -12.30 16.71
N GLY A 282 14.97 -12.78 17.85
CA GLY A 282 15.69 -13.72 18.69
C GLY A 282 15.94 -15.05 17.98
N GLN A 283 17.03 -15.72 18.35
CA GLN A 283 17.38 -17.04 17.84
C GLN A 283 16.58 -18.11 18.57
N ARG A 284 16.25 -19.17 17.85
CA ARG A 284 15.53 -20.33 18.38
C ARG A 284 16.43 -21.56 18.31
N ASP A 285 16.35 -22.40 19.33
CA ASP A 285 17.04 -23.68 19.35
C ASP A 285 16.37 -24.68 18.38
N ALA A 286 16.99 -25.83 18.14
CA ALA A 286 16.44 -26.90 17.29
C ALA A 286 15.07 -27.42 17.78
N SER A 287 14.75 -27.23 19.07
CA SER A 287 13.45 -27.55 19.68
C SER A 287 12.39 -26.46 19.48
N GLY A 288 12.72 -25.35 18.81
CA GLY A 288 11.83 -24.22 18.56
C GLY A 288 11.68 -23.25 19.73
N LYS A 289 12.30 -23.53 20.88
CA LYS A 289 12.33 -22.63 22.04
C LYS A 289 13.22 -21.41 21.76
N LEU A 290 12.78 -20.27 22.26
CA LEU A 290 13.53 -19.01 22.10
C LEU A 290 14.78 -19.03 22.99
N SER A 291 15.94 -18.97 22.35
CA SER A 291 17.29 -19.01 22.96
C SER A 291 17.76 -17.61 23.35
N SER A 292 17.59 -16.65 22.43
CA SER A 292 17.83 -15.23 22.70
C SER A 292 16.52 -14.42 22.58
N PRO A 293 16.27 -13.45 23.46
CA PRO A 293 15.03 -12.69 23.43
C PRO A 293 14.95 -11.80 22.19
N HIS A 294 13.73 -11.54 21.73
CA HIS A 294 13.47 -10.51 20.72
C HIS A 294 13.82 -9.13 21.28
N TYR A 295 14.43 -8.28 20.46
CA TYR A 295 14.83 -6.93 20.88
C TYR A 295 14.36 -5.88 19.88
N ALA A 296 13.94 -4.73 20.39
CA ALA A 296 13.77 -3.49 19.65
C ALA A 296 14.00 -2.31 20.60
N ASN A 297 14.30 -1.15 20.03
CA ASN A 297 14.46 0.08 20.79
C ASN A 297 13.09 0.59 21.27
N VAL A 298 12.87 0.49 22.58
CA VAL A 298 11.63 0.94 23.26
C VAL A 298 11.78 2.31 23.95
N LYS A 299 12.86 3.05 23.70
CA LYS A 299 13.07 4.39 24.30
C LYS A 299 11.94 5.34 23.90
N GLY A 300 11.50 6.18 24.85
CA GLY A 300 10.38 7.10 24.67
C GLY A 300 9.00 6.51 24.97
N THR A 301 8.90 5.21 25.29
CA THR A 301 7.61 4.57 25.65
C THR A 301 6.97 5.25 26.87
N ASP A 302 7.75 5.48 27.93
CA ASP A 302 7.23 6.05 29.17
C ASP A 302 6.79 7.52 29.00
N GLU A 303 7.45 8.27 28.12
CA GLU A 303 7.06 9.64 27.76
C GLU A 303 5.74 9.67 26.99
N LEU A 304 5.52 8.75 26.05
CA LEU A 304 4.25 8.64 25.32
C LEU A 304 3.11 8.22 26.25
N LEU A 305 3.36 7.27 27.15
CA LEU A 305 2.38 6.83 28.14
C LEU A 305 1.97 7.99 29.06
N ALA A 306 2.95 8.71 29.61
CA ALA A 306 2.67 9.86 30.48
C ALA A 306 1.80 10.94 29.80
N LYS A 307 1.92 11.10 28.48
CA LYS A 307 1.13 12.07 27.70
C LYS A 307 -0.27 11.57 27.35
N TYR A 308 -0.44 10.31 26.95
CA TYR A 308 -1.65 9.86 26.25
C TYR A 308 -2.41 8.73 26.95
N GLU A 309 -1.88 8.11 27.99
CA GLU A 309 -2.55 7.00 28.70
C GLU A 309 -3.92 7.41 29.25
N ASN A 310 -4.02 8.63 29.79
CA ASN A 310 -5.26 9.17 30.37
C ASN A 310 -6.14 9.90 29.36
N HIS A 311 -5.86 9.80 28.06
CA HIS A 311 -6.68 10.45 27.04
C HIS A 311 -8.09 9.84 26.99
N PRO A 312 -9.17 10.63 26.82
CA PRO A 312 -10.55 10.13 26.88
C PRO A 312 -10.85 8.93 25.98
N SER A 313 -10.27 8.90 24.78
CA SER A 313 -10.41 7.77 23.85
C SER A 313 -9.75 6.48 24.35
N VAL A 314 -8.64 6.58 25.08
CA VAL A 314 -7.91 5.43 25.65
C VAL A 314 -8.64 4.93 26.89
N THR A 315 -9.04 5.85 27.78
CA THR A 315 -9.79 5.50 29.00
C THR A 315 -11.13 4.84 28.68
N ALA A 316 -11.81 5.27 27.60
CA ALA A 316 -13.04 4.64 27.14
C ALA A 316 -12.83 3.18 26.70
N VAL A 317 -11.71 2.88 26.04
CA VAL A 317 -11.35 1.49 25.66
C VAL A 317 -11.07 0.65 26.91
N ILE A 318 -10.26 1.15 27.85
CA ILE A 318 -9.93 0.43 29.09
C ILE A 318 -11.17 0.17 29.96
N ALA A 319 -12.16 1.07 29.93
CA ALA A 319 -13.41 0.89 30.65
C ALA A 319 -14.29 -0.24 30.05
N ARG A 320 -14.16 -0.49 28.74
CA ARG A 320 -14.99 -1.46 28.00
C ARG A 320 -14.38 -2.85 27.86
N HIS A 321 -13.06 -2.99 27.99
CA HIS A 321 -12.38 -4.27 27.75
C HIS A 321 -11.53 -4.72 28.94
N ALA A 322 -11.62 -6.01 29.29
CA ALA A 322 -10.95 -6.56 30.47
C ALA A 322 -9.58 -7.18 30.14
N HIS A 323 -9.45 -7.85 29.00
CA HIS A 323 -8.27 -8.64 28.65
C HIS A 323 -7.28 -7.82 27.83
N VAL A 324 -5.97 -8.08 27.99
CA VAL A 324 -4.90 -7.34 27.28
C VAL A 324 -5.12 -7.36 25.76
N ILE A 325 -5.41 -8.53 25.20
CA ILE A 325 -5.60 -8.71 23.75
C ILE A 325 -6.80 -7.91 23.22
N ASN A 326 -7.87 -7.78 24.02
CA ASN A 326 -9.07 -7.01 23.67
C ASN A 326 -8.83 -5.50 23.82
N VAL A 327 -8.11 -5.09 24.87
CA VAL A 327 -7.67 -3.70 25.01
C VAL A 327 -6.80 -3.29 23.82
N MET A 328 -5.86 -4.15 23.39
CA MET A 328 -4.97 -3.86 22.26
C MET A 328 -5.71 -3.78 20.92
N THR A 329 -6.67 -4.68 20.66
CA THR A 329 -7.49 -4.68 19.43
C THR A 329 -8.45 -3.48 19.39
N ALA A 330 -9.19 -3.23 20.47
CA ALA A 330 -10.06 -2.06 20.57
C ALA A 330 -9.30 -0.73 20.54
N LEU A 331 -8.09 -0.68 21.09
CA LEU A 331 -7.23 0.50 20.98
C LEU A 331 -6.72 0.71 19.54
N LEU A 332 -6.39 -0.36 18.82
CA LEU A 332 -6.08 -0.30 17.39
C LEU A 332 -7.30 0.18 16.58
N HIS A 333 -8.50 -0.27 16.92
CA HIS A 333 -9.74 0.23 16.32
C HIS A 333 -9.88 1.75 16.50
N ALA A 334 -9.75 2.24 17.75
CA ALA A 334 -9.79 3.66 18.06
C ALA A 334 -8.69 4.46 17.34
N ALA A 335 -7.47 3.91 17.27
CA ALA A 335 -6.35 4.50 16.56
C ALA A 335 -6.62 4.63 15.04
N ARG A 336 -7.25 3.63 14.43
CA ARG A 336 -7.64 3.64 13.01
C ARG A 336 -8.75 4.65 12.71
N GLY A 337 -9.60 4.94 13.68
CA GLY A 337 -10.58 6.02 13.58
C GLY A 337 -9.96 7.42 13.43
N LYS A 338 -8.68 7.61 13.80
CA LYS A 338 -7.95 8.89 13.68
C LYS A 338 -6.96 8.94 12.51
N GLY A 339 -6.62 7.82 11.91
CA GLY A 339 -5.68 7.77 10.80
C GLY A 339 -5.30 6.36 10.37
N ARG A 340 -4.40 6.24 9.39
CA ARG A 340 -4.04 4.94 8.82
C ARG A 340 -2.97 4.26 9.64
N LEU A 341 -3.28 3.07 10.16
CA LEU A 341 -2.31 2.18 10.80
C LEU A 341 -2.54 0.74 10.36
N MET A 342 -1.63 0.21 9.54
CA MET A 342 -1.72 -1.13 8.97
C MET A 342 -0.92 -2.13 9.82
N HIS A 343 -1.37 -3.38 9.86
CA HIS A 343 -0.65 -4.44 10.58
C HIS A 343 0.75 -4.72 10.02
N ALA A 344 0.98 -4.44 8.73
CA ALA A 344 2.31 -4.50 8.12
C ALA A 344 3.36 -3.64 8.86
N ASN A 345 2.93 -2.58 9.55
CA ASN A 345 3.84 -1.67 10.27
C ASN A 345 4.41 -2.29 11.55
N PHE A 346 3.74 -3.30 12.11
CA PHE A 346 4.18 -4.05 13.29
C PHE A 346 4.36 -5.54 12.97
N LEU A 347 4.82 -5.85 11.76
CA LEU A 347 5.11 -7.21 11.29
C LEU A 347 6.06 -7.99 12.22
N TRP A 348 6.91 -7.28 12.96
CA TRP A 348 7.81 -7.83 13.97
C TRP A 348 7.07 -8.54 15.12
N LEU A 349 5.80 -8.23 15.32
CA LEU A 349 4.98 -8.84 16.36
C LEU A 349 4.67 -10.31 16.04
N LYS A 350 4.63 -10.71 14.77
CA LYS A 350 4.33 -12.09 14.36
C LYS A 350 5.22 -13.13 15.07
N PRO A 351 6.57 -13.03 15.04
CA PRO A 351 7.44 -13.95 15.78
C PRO A 351 7.45 -13.75 17.31
N VAL A 352 7.01 -12.58 17.81
CA VAL A 352 7.03 -12.21 19.24
C VAL A 352 5.79 -12.74 19.97
N ASN A 353 4.61 -12.42 19.46
CA ASN A 353 3.33 -12.84 20.02
C ASN A 353 2.34 -13.12 18.87
N ARG A 354 2.25 -14.40 18.51
CA ARG A 354 1.45 -14.89 17.39
C ARG A 354 -0.06 -14.67 17.59
N GLY A 355 -0.55 -14.89 18.82
CA GLY A 355 -1.96 -14.69 19.15
C GLY A 355 -2.38 -13.22 19.01
N LEU A 356 -1.59 -12.31 19.61
CA LEU A 356 -1.84 -10.88 19.50
C LEU A 356 -1.70 -10.39 18.04
N TRP A 357 -0.70 -10.89 17.30
CA TRP A 357 -0.55 -10.56 15.87
C TRP A 357 -1.81 -10.87 15.06
N TYR A 358 -2.36 -12.08 15.19
CA TYR A 358 -3.57 -12.44 14.44
C TYR A 358 -4.82 -11.73 14.93
N ALA A 359 -4.92 -11.42 16.23
CA ALA A 359 -6.00 -10.58 16.75
C ALA A 359 -5.98 -9.19 16.10
N LEU A 360 -4.81 -8.52 16.04
CA LEU A 360 -4.66 -7.21 15.41
C LEU A 360 -4.81 -7.24 13.87
N CYS A 361 -4.48 -8.36 13.23
CA CYS A 361 -4.72 -8.56 11.80
C CYS A 361 -6.21 -8.73 11.48
N GLY A 362 -6.95 -9.43 12.36
CA GLY A 362 -8.39 -9.62 12.22
C GLY A 362 -9.19 -8.35 12.47
N GLU A 363 -8.66 -7.41 13.26
CA GLU A 363 -9.32 -6.13 13.57
C GLU A 363 -9.68 -5.35 12.30
N GLY A 364 -10.95 -4.93 12.19
CA GLY A 364 -11.55 -4.32 11.00
C GLY A 364 -12.04 -5.30 9.92
N GLY A 365 -11.85 -6.60 10.12
CA GLY A 365 -12.42 -7.67 9.29
C GLY A 365 -13.84 -8.08 9.70
N GLN A 366 -14.37 -9.09 9.01
CA GLN A 366 -15.68 -9.70 9.31
C GLN A 366 -15.58 -11.07 9.99
N CYS A 367 -14.37 -11.65 10.02
CA CYS A 367 -14.12 -12.98 10.57
C CYS A 367 -12.71 -13.03 11.16
N PRO A 368 -12.53 -13.60 12.37
CA PRO A 368 -11.23 -13.74 13.00
C PRO A 368 -10.42 -14.91 12.42
N TYR A 369 -9.13 -14.92 12.69
CA TYR A 369 -8.30 -16.12 12.57
C TYR A 369 -8.58 -17.05 13.76
N TRP A 370 -8.59 -18.37 13.54
CA TRP A 370 -8.87 -19.37 14.59
C TRP A 370 -7.99 -19.27 15.83
N GLU A 371 -6.75 -18.79 15.64
CA GLU A 371 -5.77 -18.58 16.70
C GLU A 371 -6.12 -17.40 17.63
N ALA A 372 -7.09 -16.56 17.25
CA ALA A 372 -7.57 -15.41 18.00
C ALA A 372 -9.11 -15.29 18.01
N SER A 373 -9.84 -16.38 17.69
CA SER A 373 -11.30 -16.36 17.64
C SER A 373 -11.95 -16.24 19.02
N GLY A 374 -11.32 -16.74 20.09
CA GLY A 374 -11.80 -16.58 21.46
C GLY A 374 -11.89 -15.11 21.88
N PRO A 375 -10.77 -14.35 21.82
CA PRO A 375 -10.74 -12.90 22.02
C PRO A 375 -11.78 -12.15 21.21
N TRP A 376 -11.92 -12.48 19.92
CA TRP A 376 -12.91 -11.86 19.04
C TRP A 376 -14.34 -12.05 19.52
N ALA A 377 -14.73 -13.30 19.85
CA ALA A 377 -16.07 -13.60 20.34
C ALA A 377 -16.37 -12.88 21.67
N HIS A 378 -15.38 -12.80 22.57
CA HIS A 378 -15.55 -12.10 23.84
C HIS A 378 -15.64 -10.58 23.65
N ALA A 379 -14.84 -10.00 22.75
CA ALA A 379 -14.88 -8.58 22.45
C ALA A 379 -16.25 -8.13 21.93
N GLN A 380 -16.89 -8.93 21.06
CA GLN A 380 -18.26 -8.65 20.61
C GLN A 380 -19.26 -8.55 21.76
N ILE A 381 -19.12 -9.39 22.78
CA ILE A 381 -20.00 -9.38 23.95
C ILE A 381 -19.70 -8.19 24.84
N GLU A 382 -18.43 -7.84 25.06
CA GLU A 382 -18.04 -6.62 25.78
C GLU A 382 -18.58 -5.35 25.09
N GLU A 383 -18.54 -5.30 23.76
CA GLU A 383 -19.09 -4.20 22.96
C GLU A 383 -20.61 -4.10 23.06
N LEU A 384 -21.32 -5.23 22.97
CA LEU A 384 -22.77 -5.29 23.13
C LEU A 384 -23.22 -4.85 24.54
N MET A 385 -22.47 -5.25 25.56
CA MET A 385 -22.76 -4.89 26.95
C MET A 385 -22.29 -3.48 27.33
N GLY A 386 -21.34 -2.91 26.58
CA GLY A 386 -20.75 -1.61 26.86
C GLY A 386 -19.86 -1.58 28.11
N SER A 387 -19.43 -2.74 28.62
CA SER A 387 -18.66 -2.87 29.86
C SER A 387 -17.70 -4.05 29.80
N LYS A 388 -16.54 -3.92 30.47
CA LYS A 388 -15.55 -5.00 30.54
C LYS A 388 -16.04 -6.24 31.28
N ILE A 389 -15.72 -7.43 30.77
CA ILE A 389 -16.14 -8.70 31.36
C ILE A 389 -14.90 -9.54 31.67
N VAL A 390 -14.72 -9.92 32.93
CA VAL A 390 -13.54 -10.70 33.34
C VAL A 390 -13.67 -12.18 32.96
N VAL A 391 -14.90 -12.72 32.97
CA VAL A 391 -15.16 -14.12 32.63
C VAL A 391 -15.09 -14.30 31.11
N PRO A 392 -14.25 -15.20 30.56
CA PRO A 392 -14.20 -15.48 29.13
C PRO A 392 -15.57 -15.86 28.56
N MET A 393 -15.94 -15.22 27.44
CA MET A 393 -17.23 -15.39 26.78
C MET A 393 -16.97 -15.82 25.34
N VAL A 394 -16.67 -17.11 25.16
CA VAL A 394 -16.12 -17.65 23.90
C VAL A 394 -17.09 -18.55 23.14
N ALA A 395 -18.35 -18.63 23.59
CA ALA A 395 -19.36 -19.51 23.01
C ALA A 395 -19.58 -19.27 21.51
N GLY A 396 -19.48 -18.01 21.05
CA GLY A 396 -19.54 -17.66 19.63
C GLY A 396 -18.47 -18.39 18.81
N ALA A 397 -17.22 -18.37 19.26
CA ALA A 397 -16.12 -19.05 18.57
C ALA A 397 -16.29 -20.59 18.53
N VAL A 398 -16.78 -21.18 19.64
CA VAL A 398 -17.06 -22.62 19.72
C VAL A 398 -18.15 -23.02 18.73
N ASN A 399 -19.25 -22.26 18.71
CA ASN A 399 -20.38 -22.52 17.83
C ASN A 399 -19.99 -22.38 16.35
N GLU A 400 -19.26 -21.33 16.00
CA GLU A 400 -18.79 -21.11 14.62
C GLU A 400 -17.79 -22.18 14.18
N LEU A 401 -16.86 -22.61 15.03
CA LEU A 401 -15.96 -23.71 14.67
C LEU A 401 -16.76 -24.99 14.41
N ARG A 402 -17.71 -25.34 15.28
CA ARG A 402 -18.59 -26.51 15.09
C ARG A 402 -19.41 -26.41 13.80
N GLU A 403 -19.93 -25.22 13.52
CA GLU A 403 -20.71 -24.93 12.32
C GLU A 403 -19.88 -25.11 11.04
N VAL A 404 -18.65 -24.60 11.02
CA VAL A 404 -17.70 -24.78 9.91
C VAL A 404 -17.38 -26.26 9.72
N MET A 405 -17.13 -27.01 10.81
CA MET A 405 -16.89 -28.45 10.73
C MET A 405 -18.08 -29.22 10.15
N SER A 406 -19.30 -28.83 10.48
CA SER A 406 -20.53 -29.44 9.97
C SER A 406 -20.74 -29.11 8.49
N ARG A 407 -20.60 -27.83 8.12
CA ARG A 407 -20.75 -27.35 6.74
C ARG A 407 -19.75 -27.99 5.78
N GLU A 408 -18.51 -28.16 6.21
CA GLU A 408 -17.46 -28.82 5.42
C GLU A 408 -17.52 -30.35 5.47
N HIS A 409 -18.54 -30.93 6.12
CA HIS A 409 -18.74 -32.37 6.24
C HIS A 409 -17.55 -33.08 6.92
N TRP A 410 -16.95 -32.43 7.93
CA TRP A 410 -15.96 -33.05 8.81
C TRP A 410 -16.62 -33.87 9.93
N ILE A 411 -17.68 -33.31 10.49
CA ILE A 411 -18.63 -33.93 11.44
C ILE A 411 -20.00 -34.07 10.77
N ASP A 412 -20.97 -34.63 11.50
CA ASP A 412 -22.36 -34.74 11.04
C ASP A 412 -22.84 -33.41 10.40
N PRO A 413 -23.24 -33.41 9.11
CA PRO A 413 -23.62 -32.20 8.41
C PRO A 413 -24.96 -31.61 8.88
N GLY A 414 -25.81 -32.37 9.60
CA GLY A 414 -27.08 -31.86 10.13
C GLY A 414 -27.90 -31.13 9.06
N LYS A 415 -28.14 -29.82 9.25
CA LYS A 415 -28.87 -28.95 8.29
C LYS A 415 -28.17 -28.76 6.94
N TYR A 416 -26.87 -29.03 6.87
CA TYR A 416 -26.06 -28.97 5.64
C TYR A 416 -26.06 -30.29 4.86
N SER A 417 -26.71 -31.33 5.37
CA SER A 417 -26.87 -32.59 4.64
C SER A 417 -27.65 -32.38 3.34
N GLU A 418 -27.32 -33.14 2.31
CA GLU A 418 -28.07 -33.12 1.04
C GLU A 418 -29.57 -33.40 1.25
N GLU A 419 -29.90 -34.28 2.20
CA GLU A 419 -31.27 -34.61 2.54
C GLU A 419 -32.01 -33.41 3.13
N SER A 420 -31.39 -32.73 4.09
CA SER A 420 -31.96 -31.51 4.69
C SER A 420 -32.09 -30.38 3.66
N GLN A 421 -31.09 -30.21 2.78
CA GLN A 421 -31.16 -29.23 1.69
C GLN A 421 -32.28 -29.55 0.70
N LYS A 422 -32.48 -30.81 0.32
CA LYS A 422 -33.60 -31.24 -0.54
C LYS A 422 -34.95 -30.95 0.11
N GLN A 423 -35.08 -31.20 1.42
CA GLN A 423 -36.30 -30.87 2.17
C GLN A 423 -36.56 -29.36 2.19
N LEU A 424 -35.53 -28.54 2.41
CA LEU A 424 -35.65 -27.08 2.38
C LEU A 424 -36.07 -26.57 1.00
N VAL A 425 -35.49 -27.11 -0.08
CA VAL A 425 -35.88 -26.77 -1.46
C VAL A 425 -37.32 -27.17 -1.74
N ALA A 426 -37.74 -28.36 -1.32
CA ALA A 426 -39.12 -28.82 -1.48
C ALA A 426 -40.11 -27.91 -0.72
N ALA A 427 -39.78 -27.51 0.51
CA ALA A 427 -40.58 -26.60 1.32
C ALA A 427 -40.67 -25.20 0.69
N ALA A 428 -39.56 -24.64 0.22
CA ALA A 428 -39.54 -23.34 -0.46
C ALA A 428 -40.36 -23.36 -1.76
N ASN A 429 -40.28 -24.44 -2.53
CA ASN A 429 -41.09 -24.60 -3.74
C ASN A 429 -42.59 -24.70 -3.44
N ALA A 430 -42.97 -25.32 -2.32
CA ALA A 430 -44.36 -25.36 -1.86
C ALA A 430 -44.87 -23.97 -1.44
N GLN A 431 -44.05 -23.17 -0.76
CA GLN A 431 -44.41 -21.79 -0.42
C GLN A 431 -44.58 -20.92 -1.67
N LEU A 432 -43.67 -21.04 -2.63
CA LEU A 432 -43.75 -20.34 -3.91
C LEU A 432 -45.03 -20.72 -4.68
N SER A 433 -45.40 -22.00 -4.70
CA SER A 433 -46.63 -22.43 -5.38
C SER A 433 -47.88 -21.91 -4.66
N GLU A 434 -47.92 -21.89 -3.33
CA GLU A 434 -49.00 -21.28 -2.56
C GLU A 434 -49.13 -19.77 -2.81
N GLU A 435 -48.02 -19.03 -2.86
CA GLU A 435 -48.03 -17.60 -3.19
C GLU A 435 -48.49 -17.34 -4.63
N LEU A 436 -48.09 -18.18 -5.59
CA LEU A 436 -48.59 -18.12 -6.96
C LEU A 436 -50.09 -18.38 -7.03
N GLU A 437 -50.63 -19.31 -6.25
CA GLU A 437 -52.08 -19.54 -6.19
C GLU A 437 -52.83 -18.42 -5.47
N LYS A 438 -52.25 -17.82 -4.41
CA LYS A 438 -52.79 -16.62 -3.75
C LYS A 438 -52.81 -15.40 -4.68
N THR A 439 -51.76 -15.22 -5.48
CA THR A 439 -51.70 -14.12 -6.46
C THR A 439 -52.66 -14.36 -7.63
N LYS A 440 -52.79 -15.59 -8.14
CA LYS A 440 -53.81 -15.94 -9.16
C LYS A 440 -55.24 -15.75 -8.66
N SER A 441 -55.54 -16.18 -7.44
CA SER A 441 -56.87 -15.99 -6.83
C SER A 441 -57.17 -14.50 -6.55
N SER A 442 -56.18 -13.73 -6.10
CA SER A 442 -56.28 -12.26 -5.96
C SER A 442 -56.47 -11.56 -7.32
N ALA A 443 -55.83 -12.04 -8.39
CA ALA A 443 -56.02 -11.55 -9.75
C ALA A 443 -57.40 -11.88 -10.31
N LYS A 444 -57.98 -13.06 -9.98
CA LYS A 444 -59.36 -13.42 -10.33
C LYS A 444 -60.42 -12.55 -9.63
N ASN A 445 -60.14 -12.07 -8.42
CA ASN A 445 -61.07 -11.22 -7.65
C ASN A 445 -60.97 -9.71 -7.97
N LYS A 446 -60.03 -9.29 -8.82
CA LYS A 446 -59.95 -7.89 -9.29
C LYS A 446 -60.66 -7.75 -10.62
N ASN A 447 -61.64 -6.83 -10.69
CA ASN A 447 -62.34 -6.50 -11.92
C ASN A 447 -61.32 -6.17 -13.04
N PRO A 448 -61.45 -6.76 -14.25
CA PRO A 448 -60.49 -6.57 -15.35
C PRO A 448 -60.37 -5.10 -15.81
N ALA A 449 -61.34 -4.25 -15.47
CA ALA A 449 -61.30 -2.81 -15.72
C ALA A 449 -60.24 -2.05 -14.89
N SER A 450 -59.80 -2.57 -13.73
CA SER A 450 -58.77 -1.91 -12.90
C SER A 450 -57.33 -2.27 -13.30
N LEU A 451 -57.12 -3.46 -13.88
CA LEU A 451 -55.81 -3.94 -14.34
C LEU A 451 -55.32 -3.18 -15.59
N TYR A 452 -56.23 -2.71 -16.44
CA TYR A 452 -55.90 -1.89 -17.61
C TYR A 452 -55.56 -0.43 -17.27
N ALA A 453 -55.96 0.05 -16.08
CA ALA A 453 -55.62 1.39 -15.60
C ALA A 453 -54.21 1.45 -14.98
N GLN A 454 -53.75 0.37 -14.32
CA GLN A 454 -52.42 0.33 -13.70
C GLN A 454 -51.28 -0.01 -14.67
N SER A 455 -51.54 -0.77 -15.74
CA SER A 455 -50.51 -1.11 -16.73
C SER A 455 -50.04 0.08 -17.58
N LYS A 456 -50.84 1.15 -17.70
CA LYS A 456 -50.43 2.39 -18.37
C LYS A 456 -49.53 3.31 -17.53
N GLN A 457 -49.36 3.05 -16.23
CA GLN A 457 -48.48 3.85 -15.35
C GLN A 457 -47.09 3.24 -15.13
N ALA A 458 -46.81 2.04 -15.63
CA ALA A 458 -45.57 1.31 -15.32
C ALA A 458 -44.42 1.50 -16.35
N THR A 459 -44.56 2.36 -17.36
CA THR A 459 -43.52 2.63 -18.37
C THR A 459 -42.91 4.03 -18.25
N ILE A 460 -42.56 4.44 -17.03
CA ILE A 460 -41.53 5.46 -16.83
C ILE A 460 -40.46 4.82 -15.93
N PRO A 461 -39.28 4.44 -16.45
CA PRO A 461 -38.19 4.01 -15.59
C PRO A 461 -37.86 5.17 -14.63
N PRO A 462 -37.62 4.91 -13.34
CA PRO A 462 -37.28 5.97 -12.41
C PRO A 462 -36.02 6.68 -12.92
N SER A 463 -36.15 7.98 -13.21
CA SER A 463 -34.98 8.81 -13.53
C SER A 463 -34.01 8.69 -12.36
N LYS A 464 -32.78 8.27 -12.64
CA LYS A 464 -31.69 8.23 -11.65
C LYS A 464 -31.69 9.54 -10.86
N LYS A 465 -32.08 9.49 -9.59
CA LYS A 465 -31.78 10.57 -8.65
C LYS A 465 -30.26 10.70 -8.64
N LYS A 466 -29.77 11.82 -9.18
CA LYS A 466 -28.44 12.34 -8.88
C LYS A 466 -28.35 12.40 -7.36
N VAL A 467 -27.41 11.66 -6.80
CA VAL A 467 -26.93 11.92 -5.43
C VAL A 467 -26.20 13.25 -5.55
N GLU A 468 -26.88 14.32 -5.17
CA GLU A 468 -26.22 15.59 -4.88
C GLU A 468 -25.34 15.38 -3.66
N ASN A 469 -24.11 15.87 -3.78
CA ASN A 469 -23.20 16.07 -2.67
C ASN A 469 -23.88 17.00 -1.66
N GLU A 470 -23.92 16.59 -0.40
CA GLU A 470 -23.93 17.51 0.73
C GLU A 470 -22.70 17.16 1.56
N ASP A 471 -21.65 17.95 1.31
CA ASP A 471 -20.72 18.37 2.34
C ASP A 471 -21.51 19.22 3.34
N ASP A 472 -21.46 18.83 4.61
CA ASP A 472 -21.33 19.72 5.78
C ASP A 472 -20.77 18.92 6.98
#